data_AF-A0A9P5YNU9-F1
#
_entry.id   AF-A0A9P5YNU9-F1
#
_cell.length_a   1.000
_cell.length_b   1.000
_cell.length_c   1.000
_cell.angle_alpha   90.00
_cell.angle_beta   90.00
_cell.angle_gamma   90.00
#
_symmetry.space_group_name_H-M   'P 1'
#
loop_
_entity.id
_entity.type
_entity.pdbx_description
1 polymer ?
#
loop_
_entity_poly.entity_id
_entity_poly.type
_entity_poly.pdbx_seq_one_letter_code
_entity_poly.pdbx_strand_id
1 'polypeptide(L)'
;MPSSSVTRHPLTTLSTTADRIRHPTDTADFSSSTAKSSRPKAQDEQSAAKRKEEHDAIESAVDEWVSNTLAKAAELGDKFDKRPRYFLDRFFHGGQKLIYKQNVTNSFNAFISIKAAQLRIEGEKENVIELQKRFKAEYDGLTPEERAGYVTEFNAIKDNSIHIPRATSRGCIQDIGNVARNIERLLESLKTRVGVEGFFCIVRNNTQFYIDPVWYFTAQQLEDYMPVAVGRKWNSTDVAAKLESFAIAGCDVISGCFKFSHFGNS
;
A
#
# COMPACT_ATOMS: atom_id res chain seq x y z
N MET A 1 -32.64 -23.33 43.87
CA MET A 1 -31.76 -24.36 44.47
C MET A 1 -31.24 -25.22 43.32
N PRO A 2 -29.92 -25.41 43.11
CA PRO A 2 -28.73 -24.73 43.65
C PRO A 2 -28.18 -23.70 42.62
N SER A 3 -27.66 -22.52 42.96
CA SER A 3 -26.59 -22.13 43.90
C SER A 3 -25.19 -22.55 43.45
N SER A 4 -24.53 -21.68 42.69
CA SER A 4 -23.06 -21.65 42.57
C SER A 4 -22.58 -20.21 42.71
N SER A 5 -22.28 -19.87 43.95
CA SER A 5 -21.60 -18.66 44.41
C SER A 5 -20.13 -18.68 43.99
N VAL A 6 -19.70 -17.70 43.20
CA VAL A 6 -18.28 -17.45 42.93
C VAL A 6 -17.78 -16.35 43.86
N THR A 7 -16.90 -16.78 44.76
CA THR A 7 -16.18 -15.99 45.76
C THR A 7 -15.31 -14.92 45.10
N ARG A 8 -15.56 -13.64 45.41
CA ARG A 8 -14.67 -12.52 45.10
C ARG A 8 -13.71 -12.30 46.27
N HIS A 9 -12.41 -12.42 46.01
CA HIS A 9 -11.39 -11.89 46.92
C HIS A 9 -11.11 -10.41 46.59
N PRO A 10 -11.04 -9.51 47.59
CA PRO A 10 -10.62 -8.14 47.39
C PRO A 10 -9.08 -8.06 47.36
N LEU A 11 -8.53 -7.52 46.28
CA LEU A 11 -7.12 -7.14 46.21
C LEU A 11 -6.94 -5.75 46.81
N THR A 12 -6.17 -5.77 47.90
CA THR A 12 -5.78 -4.65 48.74
C THR A 12 -4.97 -3.61 47.99
N THR A 13 -5.30 -2.36 48.31
CA THR A 13 -4.61 -1.11 48.06
C THR A 13 -3.10 -1.13 48.33
N LEU A 14 -2.30 -0.65 47.38
CA LEU A 14 -1.00 -0.02 47.65
C LEU A 14 -0.86 1.23 46.77
N SER A 15 -1.39 2.34 47.27
CA SER A 15 -1.11 3.69 46.79
C SER A 15 0.25 4.10 47.36
N THR A 16 1.28 4.07 46.51
CA THR A 16 2.63 4.52 46.89
C THR A 16 2.70 6.03 46.74
N THR A 17 2.90 6.69 47.88
CA THR A 17 3.16 8.12 48.04
C THR A 17 4.35 8.54 47.17
N ALA A 18 4.10 9.40 46.18
CA ALA A 18 5.15 10.05 45.39
C ALA A 18 5.75 11.19 46.22
N ASP A 19 6.93 10.95 46.79
CA ASP A 19 7.68 11.96 47.50
C ASP A 19 8.33 12.95 46.53
N ARG A 20 8.06 14.22 46.81
CA ARG A 20 8.36 15.38 45.99
C ARG A 20 9.70 15.96 46.42
N ILE A 21 10.79 15.49 45.83
CA ILE A 21 12.12 16.09 46.04
C ILE A 21 12.25 17.31 45.13
N ARG A 22 12.17 18.50 45.72
CA ARG A 22 12.57 19.79 45.11
C ARG A 22 14.09 19.90 45.20
N HIS A 23 14.76 20.01 44.06
CA HIS A 23 16.14 20.48 44.01
C HIS A 23 16.17 22.02 44.01
N PRO A 24 17.00 22.66 44.84
CA PRO A 24 17.21 24.10 44.80
C PRO A 24 18.06 24.49 43.58
N THR A 25 17.59 25.52 42.89
CA THR A 25 18.33 26.28 41.89
C THR A 25 19.39 27.13 42.58
N ASP A 26 20.66 26.83 42.36
CA ASP A 26 21.74 27.79 42.59
C ASP A 26 22.51 28.04 41.29
N THR A 27 22.44 29.29 40.88
CA THR A 27 23.23 29.99 39.88
C THR A 27 24.72 29.93 40.23
N ALA A 28 25.53 29.43 39.29
CA ALA A 28 26.93 29.80 39.18
C ALA A 28 27.36 29.73 37.72
N ASP A 29 27.51 30.91 37.13
CA ASP A 29 28.22 31.13 35.87
C ASP A 29 29.64 30.58 35.98
N PHE A 30 29.92 29.52 35.21
CA PHE A 30 31.28 29.09 34.94
C PHE A 30 31.54 29.17 33.43
N SER A 31 31.98 30.35 33.02
CA SER A 31 32.68 30.57 31.76
C SER A 31 33.95 29.71 31.74
N SER A 32 33.85 28.50 31.18
CA SER A 32 35.02 27.73 30.77
C SER A 32 35.16 27.82 29.25
N SER A 33 36.10 28.67 28.86
CA SER A 33 36.76 28.64 27.56
C SER A 33 37.32 27.23 27.33
N THR A 34 36.62 26.40 26.56
CA THR A 34 37.16 25.14 26.06
C THR A 34 37.96 25.44 24.80
N ALA A 35 39.29 25.52 24.98
CA ALA A 35 40.23 25.43 23.88
C ALA A 35 39.91 24.17 23.06
N LYS A 36 39.71 24.32 21.74
CA LYS A 36 39.64 23.18 20.80
C LYS A 36 40.94 22.39 20.92
N SER A 37 40.91 21.30 21.67
CA SER A 37 41.93 20.25 21.62
C SER A 37 41.97 19.71 20.18
N SER A 38 43.01 20.07 19.43
CA SER A 38 43.28 19.46 18.14
C SER A 38 43.64 17.99 18.39
N ARG A 39 42.81 17.06 17.92
CA ARG A 39 43.13 15.63 17.97
C ARG A 39 44.49 15.39 17.31
N PRO A 40 45.37 14.55 17.88
CA PRO A 40 46.61 14.17 17.24
C PRO A 40 46.32 13.52 15.88
N LYS A 41 47.07 13.88 14.82
CA LYS A 41 46.90 13.32 13.45
C LYS A 41 46.82 11.78 13.42
N ALA A 42 47.55 11.10 14.30
CA ALA A 42 47.53 9.65 14.45
C ALA A 42 46.15 9.09 14.91
N GLN A 43 45.40 9.86 15.70
CA GLN A 43 44.06 9.48 16.16
C GLN A 43 43.00 9.65 15.06
N ASP A 44 43.21 10.61 14.15
CA ASP A 44 42.38 10.81 12.96
C ASP A 44 42.65 9.74 11.90
N GLU A 45 43.91 9.33 11.71
CA GLU A 45 44.30 8.21 10.82
C GLU A 45 43.75 6.86 11.31
N GLN A 46 43.84 6.56 12.60
CA GLN A 46 43.23 5.35 13.18
C GLN A 46 41.70 5.35 13.06
N SER A 47 41.06 6.51 13.24
CA SER A 47 39.61 6.64 13.06
C SER A 47 39.19 6.55 11.59
N ALA A 48 40.05 6.94 10.65
CA ALA A 48 39.82 6.77 9.22
C ALA A 48 39.99 5.30 8.80
N ALA A 49 41.03 4.62 9.30
CA ALA A 49 41.26 3.20 9.06
C ALA A 49 40.09 2.35 9.58
N LYS A 50 39.64 2.59 10.82
CA LYS A 50 38.49 1.88 11.39
C LYS A 50 37.19 2.12 10.60
N ARG A 51 36.93 3.35 10.17
CA ARG A 51 35.76 3.65 9.31
C ARG A 51 35.84 2.95 7.97
N LYS A 52 37.04 2.79 7.41
CA LYS A 52 37.26 2.05 6.17
C LYS A 52 37.01 0.55 6.38
N GLU A 53 37.54 -0.04 7.46
CA GLU A 53 37.28 -1.43 7.81
C GLU A 53 35.79 -1.71 8.04
N GLU A 54 35.09 -0.82 8.76
CA GLU A 54 33.63 -0.90 8.94
C GLU A 54 32.88 -0.79 7.60
N HIS A 55 33.30 0.12 6.73
CA HIS A 55 32.72 0.26 5.40
C HIS A 55 32.94 -0.98 4.53
N ASP A 56 34.17 -1.51 4.49
CA ASP A 56 34.53 -2.71 3.71
C ASP A 56 33.76 -3.95 4.24
N ALA A 57 33.55 -4.05 5.56
CA ALA A 57 32.73 -5.11 6.14
C ALA A 57 31.25 -4.98 5.75
N ILE A 58 30.71 -3.76 5.68
CA ILE A 58 29.34 -3.50 5.22
C ILE A 58 29.19 -3.87 3.75
N GLU A 59 30.10 -3.42 2.89
CA GLU A 59 30.08 -3.77 1.45
C GLU A 59 30.16 -5.28 1.25
N SER A 60 31.05 -5.98 1.96
CA SER A 60 31.15 -7.44 1.89
C SER A 60 29.85 -8.13 2.32
N ALA A 61 29.16 -7.63 3.35
CA ALA A 61 27.89 -8.19 3.80
C ALA A 61 26.76 -7.93 2.78
N VAL A 62 26.78 -6.78 2.12
CA VAL A 62 25.84 -6.45 1.04
C VAL A 62 26.06 -7.37 -0.16
N ASP A 63 27.31 -7.59 -0.57
CA ASP A 63 27.66 -8.49 -1.68
C ASP A 63 27.25 -9.95 -1.42
N GLU A 64 27.45 -10.41 -0.18
CA GLU A 64 27.00 -11.74 0.26
C GLU A 64 25.47 -11.85 0.17
N TRP A 65 24.76 -10.84 0.68
CA TRP A 65 23.29 -10.80 0.63
C TRP A 65 22.75 -10.78 -0.81
N VAL A 66 23.37 -10.01 -1.71
CA VAL A 66 23.01 -9.97 -3.14
C VAL A 66 23.23 -11.35 -3.77
N SER A 67 24.37 -11.97 -3.51
CA SER A 67 24.71 -13.31 -4.03
C SER A 67 23.73 -14.37 -3.55
N ASN A 68 23.41 -14.38 -2.26
CA ASN A 68 22.43 -15.30 -1.67
C ASN A 68 21.02 -15.09 -2.26
N THR A 69 20.64 -13.83 -2.50
CA THR A 69 19.34 -13.52 -3.10
C THR A 69 19.25 -13.98 -4.54
N LEU A 70 20.30 -13.80 -5.33
CA LEU A 70 20.38 -14.29 -6.72
C LEU A 70 20.34 -15.82 -6.78
N ALA A 71 21.10 -16.50 -5.91
CA ALA A 71 21.08 -17.96 -5.81
C ALA A 71 19.68 -18.48 -5.43
N LYS A 72 19.02 -17.84 -4.46
CA LYS A 72 17.66 -18.22 -4.07
C LYS A 72 16.65 -17.98 -5.17
N ALA A 73 16.77 -16.89 -5.93
CA ALA A 73 15.92 -16.64 -7.08
C ALA A 73 16.09 -17.69 -8.19
N ALA A 74 17.31 -18.20 -8.39
CA ALA A 74 17.59 -19.29 -9.31
C ALA A 74 16.94 -20.60 -8.85
N GLU A 75 17.14 -20.99 -7.58
CA GLU A 75 16.52 -22.17 -6.98
C GLU A 75 14.98 -22.16 -7.10
N LEU A 76 14.36 -21.00 -6.84
CA LEU A 76 12.91 -20.83 -7.03
C LEU A 76 12.51 -20.89 -8.51
N GLY A 77 13.36 -20.40 -9.40
CA GLY A 77 13.19 -20.52 -10.84
C GLY A 77 13.03 -21.96 -11.28
N ASP A 78 13.95 -22.81 -10.85
CA ASP A 78 13.94 -24.24 -11.14
C ASP A 78 12.75 -24.95 -10.49
N LYS A 79 12.44 -24.61 -9.23
CA LYS A 79 11.35 -25.22 -8.47
C LYS A 79 9.96 -24.97 -9.06
N PHE A 80 9.73 -23.81 -9.68
CA PHE A 80 8.40 -23.37 -10.12
C PHE A 80 8.28 -23.18 -11.63
N ASP A 81 9.29 -23.58 -12.41
CA ASP A 81 9.36 -23.39 -13.87
C ASP A 81 9.06 -21.92 -14.26
N LYS A 82 9.84 -21.01 -13.64
CA LYS A 82 9.81 -19.57 -13.93
C LYS A 82 11.23 -19.05 -14.09
N ARG A 83 11.38 -17.95 -14.83
CA ARG A 83 12.70 -17.29 -14.97
C ARG A 83 13.11 -16.69 -13.60
N PRO A 84 14.38 -16.78 -13.18
CA PRO A 84 14.85 -16.18 -11.92
C PRO A 84 14.49 -14.70 -11.78
N ARG A 85 14.48 -13.97 -12.90
CA ARG A 85 14.04 -12.57 -12.98
C ARG A 85 12.63 -12.34 -12.44
N TYR A 86 11.72 -13.29 -12.59
CA TYR A 86 10.36 -13.22 -12.02
C TYR A 86 10.39 -13.06 -10.49
N PHE A 87 11.24 -13.83 -9.82
CA PHE A 87 11.39 -13.79 -8.36
C PHE A 87 12.18 -12.58 -7.90
N LEU A 88 13.24 -12.19 -8.61
CA LEU A 88 13.97 -10.94 -8.32
C LEU A 88 13.04 -9.72 -8.46
N ASP A 89 12.21 -9.67 -9.49
CA ASP A 89 11.22 -8.61 -9.61
C ASP A 89 10.24 -8.62 -8.43
N ARG A 90 9.90 -9.80 -7.90
CA ARG A 90 9.03 -9.92 -6.72
C ARG A 90 9.73 -9.48 -5.42
N PHE A 91 11.01 -9.80 -5.25
CA PHE A 91 11.82 -9.44 -4.09
C PHE A 91 12.10 -7.93 -4.03
N PHE A 92 12.49 -7.35 -5.15
CA PHE A 92 12.98 -5.97 -5.18
C PHE A 92 11.91 -4.95 -5.57
N HIS A 93 10.98 -5.31 -6.47
CA HIS A 93 10.01 -4.35 -7.04
C HIS A 93 8.62 -4.47 -6.41
N GLY A 94 8.55 -4.79 -5.11
CA GLY A 94 7.34 -4.99 -4.30
C GLY A 94 6.20 -3.98 -4.53
N GLY A 95 5.48 -4.13 -5.64
CA GLY A 95 4.41 -3.25 -6.11
C GLY A 95 4.78 -2.18 -7.13
N GLN A 96 6.04 -2.01 -7.54
CA GLN A 96 6.42 -0.99 -8.54
C GLN A 96 5.78 -1.25 -9.91
N LYS A 97 5.65 -2.53 -10.32
CA LYS A 97 4.87 -2.93 -11.52
C LYS A 97 3.35 -2.75 -11.36
N LEU A 98 2.83 -2.56 -10.15
CA LEU A 98 1.43 -2.20 -9.93
C LEU A 98 1.18 -0.71 -10.21
N ILE A 99 2.22 0.12 -10.01
CA ILE A 99 2.16 1.58 -10.19
C ILE A 99 2.47 1.95 -11.65
N TYR A 100 3.48 1.34 -12.25
CA TYR A 100 3.84 1.60 -13.65
C TYR A 100 3.19 0.55 -14.58
N LYS A 101 2.07 0.93 -15.20
CA LYS A 101 1.55 0.20 -16.38
C LYS A 101 2.61 0.24 -17.47
N GLN A 102 2.73 -0.83 -18.26
CA GLN A 102 3.59 -0.83 -19.44
C GLN A 102 3.24 0.37 -20.34
N ASN A 103 4.21 1.26 -20.57
CA ASN A 103 4.04 2.46 -21.38
C ASN A 103 3.95 2.15 -22.88
N VAL A 104 4.42 0.98 -23.32
CA VAL A 104 4.41 0.60 -24.73
C VAL A 104 3.23 -0.33 -24.98
N THR A 105 2.23 0.20 -25.69
CA THR A 105 1.10 -0.59 -26.20
C THR A 105 1.60 -1.45 -27.37
N ASN A 106 1.42 -2.76 -27.27
CA ASN A 106 1.68 -3.69 -28.37
C ASN A 106 0.61 -3.49 -29.46
N SER A 107 1.03 -3.28 -30.71
CA SER A 107 0.12 -3.00 -31.84
C SER A 107 -0.83 -4.16 -32.17
N PHE A 108 -0.42 -5.41 -31.96
CA PHE A 108 -1.31 -6.56 -32.10
C PHE A 108 -2.41 -6.56 -31.03
N ASN A 109 -2.04 -6.26 -29.78
CA ASN A 109 -3.03 -6.17 -28.69
C ASN A 109 -4.01 -5.00 -28.91
N ALA A 110 -3.51 -3.87 -29.42
CA ALA A 110 -4.35 -2.73 -29.79
C ALA A 110 -5.37 -3.12 -30.87
N PHE A 111 -4.89 -3.73 -31.96
CA PHE A 111 -5.72 -4.23 -33.06
C PHE A 111 -6.81 -5.21 -32.58
N ILE A 112 -6.44 -6.25 -31.83
CA ILE A 112 -7.38 -7.25 -31.32
C ILE A 112 -8.43 -6.60 -30.40
N SER A 113 -8.03 -5.62 -29.57
CA SER A 113 -8.98 -4.94 -28.70
C SER A 113 -9.99 -4.10 -29.46
N ILE A 114 -9.57 -3.43 -30.54
CA ILE A 114 -10.46 -2.62 -31.38
C ILE A 114 -11.43 -3.53 -32.15
N LYS A 115 -10.94 -4.64 -32.73
CA LYS A 115 -11.78 -5.65 -33.37
C LYS A 115 -12.80 -6.27 -32.41
N ALA A 116 -12.37 -6.62 -31.20
CA ALA A 116 -13.27 -7.13 -30.17
C ALA A 116 -14.34 -6.11 -29.76
N ALA A 117 -14.03 -4.82 -29.77
CA ALA A 117 -15.01 -3.77 -29.51
C ALA A 117 -16.03 -3.64 -30.66
N GLN A 118 -15.58 -3.70 -31.91
CA GLN A 118 -16.45 -3.70 -33.10
C GLN A 118 -17.44 -4.87 -33.09
N LEU A 119 -16.94 -6.10 -32.88
CA LEU A 119 -17.77 -7.30 -32.82
C LEU A 119 -18.80 -7.25 -31.69
N ARG A 120 -18.48 -6.65 -30.54
CA ARG A 120 -19.44 -6.47 -29.45
C ARG A 120 -20.58 -5.53 -29.80
N ILE A 121 -20.34 -4.51 -30.62
CA ILE A 121 -21.39 -3.60 -31.13
C ILE A 121 -22.30 -4.36 -32.09
N GLU A 122 -21.74 -5.27 -32.88
CA GLU A 122 -22.47 -6.16 -33.80
C GLU A 122 -23.20 -7.31 -33.07
N GLY A 123 -23.01 -7.45 -31.76
CA GLY A 123 -23.67 -8.46 -30.92
C GLY A 123 -22.90 -9.78 -30.79
N GLU A 124 -21.73 -9.90 -31.43
CA GLU A 124 -20.86 -11.07 -31.32
C GLU A 124 -19.99 -10.97 -30.06
N LYS A 125 -19.95 -12.07 -29.28
CA LYS A 125 -19.09 -12.20 -28.09
C LYS A 125 -18.20 -13.43 -28.24
N GLU A 126 -17.02 -13.23 -28.80
CA GLU A 126 -16.01 -14.28 -28.91
C GLU A 126 -14.96 -14.21 -27.80
N ASN A 127 -14.32 -15.35 -27.53
CA ASN A 127 -13.17 -15.43 -26.63
C ASN A 127 -11.95 -14.76 -27.30
N VAL A 128 -11.13 -14.05 -26.51
CA VAL A 128 -9.92 -13.38 -26.98
C VAL A 128 -8.97 -14.33 -27.74
N ILE A 129 -8.88 -15.60 -27.33
CA ILE A 129 -8.03 -16.59 -28.01
C ILE A 129 -8.54 -16.90 -29.42
N GLU A 130 -9.86 -16.96 -29.61
CA GLU A 130 -10.50 -17.23 -30.89
C GLU A 130 -10.39 -16.02 -31.82
N LEU A 131 -10.63 -14.82 -31.28
CA LEU A 131 -10.36 -13.54 -31.94
C LEU A 131 -8.93 -13.46 -32.47
N GLN A 132 -7.94 -13.81 -31.64
CA GLN A 132 -6.54 -13.81 -32.05
C GLN A 132 -6.28 -14.76 -33.21
N LYS A 133 -6.87 -15.96 -33.21
CA LYS A 133 -6.74 -16.92 -34.32
C LYS A 133 -7.41 -16.42 -35.60
N ARG A 134 -8.65 -15.91 -35.48
CA ARG A 134 -9.48 -15.43 -36.59
C ARG A 134 -8.84 -14.26 -37.33
N PHE A 135 -8.28 -13.31 -36.59
CA PHE A 135 -7.76 -12.07 -37.15
C PHE A 135 -6.23 -12.04 -37.29
N LYS A 136 -5.53 -13.15 -37.04
CA LYS A 136 -4.06 -13.22 -37.18
C LYS A 136 -3.60 -12.89 -38.60
N ALA A 137 -4.20 -13.53 -39.61
CA ALA A 137 -3.83 -13.33 -41.00
C ALA A 137 -4.13 -11.90 -41.49
N GLU A 138 -5.23 -11.32 -41.01
CA GLU A 138 -5.57 -9.92 -41.30
C GLU A 138 -4.49 -8.97 -40.74
N TYR A 139 -4.09 -9.17 -39.47
CA TYR A 139 -3.04 -8.37 -38.86
C TYR A 139 -1.69 -8.51 -39.57
N ASP A 140 -1.33 -9.74 -39.96
CA ASP A 140 -0.07 -10.03 -40.64
C ASP A 140 0.00 -9.30 -42.00
N GLY A 141 -1.15 -9.05 -42.63
CA GLY A 141 -1.28 -8.24 -43.86
C GLY A 141 -1.25 -6.72 -43.68
N LEU A 142 -1.37 -6.21 -42.44
CA LEU A 142 -1.34 -4.76 -42.18
C LEU A 142 0.04 -4.15 -42.40
N THR A 143 0.07 -2.97 -42.99
CA THR A 143 1.26 -2.14 -43.10
C THR A 143 1.71 -1.62 -41.72
N PRO A 144 2.99 -1.23 -41.56
CA PRO A 144 3.47 -0.63 -40.33
C PRO A 144 2.71 0.64 -39.92
N GLU A 145 2.26 1.44 -40.90
CA GLU A 145 1.51 2.68 -40.67
C GLU A 145 0.11 2.38 -40.09
N GLU A 146 -0.60 1.40 -40.64
CA GLU A 146 -1.90 0.97 -40.12
C GLU A 146 -1.78 0.41 -38.69
N ARG A 147 -0.72 -0.37 -38.43
CA ARG A 147 -0.44 -0.89 -37.08
C ARG A 147 -0.20 0.25 -36.07
N ALA A 148 0.47 1.33 -36.47
CA ALA A 148 0.66 2.51 -35.63
C ALA A 148 -0.66 3.28 -35.42
N GLY A 149 -1.51 3.33 -36.44
CA GLY A 149 -2.87 3.86 -36.34
C GLY A 149 -3.69 3.16 -35.25
N TYR A 150 -3.71 1.83 -35.24
CA TYR A 150 -4.39 1.05 -34.19
C TYR A 150 -3.85 1.31 -32.79
N VAL A 151 -2.54 1.47 -32.63
CA VAL A 151 -1.95 1.85 -31.32
C VAL A 151 -2.45 3.21 -30.86
N THR A 152 -2.50 4.17 -31.78
CA THR A 152 -2.95 5.54 -31.49
C THR A 152 -4.43 5.55 -31.08
N GLU A 153 -5.29 4.90 -31.85
CA GLU A 153 -6.72 4.77 -31.55
C GLU A 153 -6.95 4.05 -30.21
N PHE A 154 -6.24 2.95 -29.98
CA PHE A 154 -6.36 2.19 -28.74
C PHE A 154 -5.92 3.01 -27.52
N ASN A 155 -4.84 3.80 -27.64
CA ASN A 155 -4.40 4.68 -26.56
C ASN A 155 -5.43 5.77 -26.28
N ALA A 156 -6.04 6.38 -27.30
CA ALA A 156 -7.10 7.36 -27.12
C ALA A 156 -8.33 6.76 -26.40
N ILE A 157 -8.75 5.55 -26.77
CA ILE A 157 -9.84 4.84 -26.08
C ILE A 157 -9.45 4.53 -24.63
N LYS A 158 -8.22 4.05 -24.41
CA LYS A 158 -7.70 3.72 -23.09
C LYS A 158 -7.70 4.96 -22.19
N ASP A 159 -7.20 6.09 -22.66
CA ASP A 159 -7.14 7.34 -21.90
C ASP A 159 -8.54 7.84 -21.53
N ASN A 160 -9.49 7.77 -22.47
CA ASN A 160 -10.89 8.09 -22.19
C ASN A 160 -11.52 7.13 -21.16
N SER A 161 -11.16 5.84 -21.19
CA SER A 161 -11.73 4.82 -20.31
C SER A 161 -11.25 4.88 -18.86
N ILE A 162 -10.10 5.51 -18.59
CA ILE A 162 -9.51 5.60 -17.24
C ILE A 162 -10.43 6.35 -16.27
N HIS A 163 -11.19 7.31 -16.78
CA HIS A 163 -12.02 8.20 -15.98
C HIS A 163 -13.51 7.84 -15.99
N ILE A 164 -13.92 6.79 -16.72
CA ILE A 164 -15.32 6.40 -16.81
C ILE A 164 -15.69 5.58 -15.57
N PRO A 165 -16.70 6.02 -14.77
CA PRO A 165 -17.22 5.24 -13.67
C PRO A 165 -17.70 3.87 -14.17
N ARG A 166 -17.44 2.81 -13.41
CA ARG A 166 -17.94 1.48 -13.77
C ARG A 166 -19.47 1.48 -13.71
N ALA A 167 -20.10 1.05 -14.79
CA ALA A 167 -21.55 0.99 -14.89
C ALA A 167 -22.20 -0.13 -14.05
N THR A 168 -21.42 -1.12 -13.57
CA THR A 168 -21.97 -2.29 -12.87
C THR A 168 -21.41 -2.39 -11.45
N SER A 169 -22.29 -2.68 -10.50
CA SER A 169 -21.91 -2.89 -9.08
C SER A 169 -20.85 -3.98 -8.93
N ARG A 170 -20.96 -5.06 -9.70
CA ARG A 170 -19.95 -6.15 -9.72
C ARG A 170 -18.58 -5.65 -10.17
N GLY A 171 -18.53 -4.81 -11.21
CA GLY A 171 -17.30 -4.18 -11.69
C GLY A 171 -16.66 -3.29 -10.62
N CYS A 172 -17.47 -2.48 -9.93
CA CYS A 172 -17.01 -1.65 -8.81
C CYS A 172 -16.39 -2.49 -7.68
N ILE A 173 -17.08 -3.54 -7.24
CA ILE A 173 -16.60 -4.43 -6.17
C ILE A 173 -15.28 -5.11 -6.57
N GLN A 174 -15.18 -5.58 -7.82
CA GLN A 174 -13.97 -6.20 -8.33
C GLN A 174 -12.79 -5.21 -8.38
N ASP A 175 -13.02 -3.98 -8.81
CA ASP A 175 -12.00 -2.94 -8.85
C ASP A 175 -11.54 -2.58 -7.43
N ILE A 176 -12.46 -2.42 -6.47
CA ILE A 176 -12.11 -2.18 -5.05
C ILE A 176 -11.25 -3.33 -4.51
N GLY A 177 -11.66 -4.58 -4.72
CA GLY A 177 -10.89 -5.74 -4.26
C GLY A 177 -9.51 -5.85 -4.90
N ASN A 178 -9.37 -5.46 -6.18
CA ASN A 178 -8.07 -5.41 -6.86
C ASN A 178 -7.17 -4.30 -6.27
N VAL A 179 -7.72 -3.12 -6.03
CA VAL A 179 -6.99 -1.99 -5.46
C VAL A 179 -6.59 -2.28 -4.02
N ALA A 180 -7.50 -2.79 -3.18
CA ALA A 180 -7.22 -3.18 -1.79
C ALA A 180 -6.02 -4.14 -1.72
N ARG A 181 -6.05 -5.24 -2.48
CA ARG A 181 -4.93 -6.20 -2.57
C ARG A 181 -3.61 -5.58 -3.03
N ASN A 182 -3.66 -4.55 -3.88
CA ASN A 182 -2.46 -3.85 -4.31
C ASN A 182 -1.89 -2.97 -3.19
N ILE A 183 -2.75 -2.27 -2.44
CA ILE A 183 -2.34 -1.47 -1.29
C ILE A 183 -1.78 -2.38 -0.18
N GLU A 184 -2.42 -3.50 0.11
CA GLU A 184 -1.93 -4.53 1.05
C GLU A 184 -0.50 -4.95 0.69
N ARG A 185 -0.25 -5.32 -0.57
CA ARG A 185 1.09 -5.71 -1.03
C ARG A 185 2.12 -4.60 -0.92
N LEU A 186 1.72 -3.34 -1.13
CA LEU A 186 2.61 -2.19 -0.98
C LEU A 186 2.99 -1.97 0.49
N LEU A 187 2.01 -2.04 1.39
CA LEU A 187 2.22 -1.90 2.83
C LEU A 187 3.03 -3.07 3.41
N GLU A 188 2.74 -4.31 3.03
CA GLU A 188 3.50 -5.49 3.43
C GLU A 188 4.97 -5.40 2.97
N SER A 189 5.19 -4.88 1.76
CA SER A 189 6.54 -4.64 1.24
C SER A 189 7.26 -3.54 2.00
N LEU A 190 6.55 -2.50 2.47
CA LEU A 190 7.12 -1.43 3.27
C LEU A 190 7.50 -1.95 4.67
N LYS A 191 6.59 -2.68 5.31
CA LYS A 191 6.86 -3.40 6.57
C LYS A 191 8.09 -4.29 6.48
N THR A 192 8.18 -5.13 5.45
CA THR A 192 9.29 -6.07 5.32
C THR A 192 10.64 -5.39 5.09
N ARG A 193 10.67 -4.29 4.32
CA ARG A 193 11.93 -3.63 3.92
C ARG A 193 12.42 -2.59 4.92
N VAL A 194 11.52 -1.86 5.57
CA VAL A 194 11.87 -0.72 6.42
C VAL A 194 11.17 -0.75 7.78
N GLY A 195 10.45 -1.82 8.12
CA GLY A 195 9.79 -1.96 9.42
C GLY A 195 8.63 -0.99 9.67
N VAL A 196 8.04 -0.43 8.61
CA VAL A 196 6.92 0.52 8.74
C VAL A 196 5.61 -0.27 8.82
N GLU A 197 4.88 -0.04 9.91
CA GLU A 197 3.53 -0.56 10.12
C GLU A 197 2.48 0.49 9.75
N GLY A 198 1.31 0.05 9.30
CA GLY A 198 0.21 0.92 8.91
C GLY A 198 -1.10 0.16 8.72
N PHE A 199 -2.16 0.91 8.50
CA PHE A 199 -3.48 0.35 8.20
C PHE A 199 -4.24 1.27 7.25
N PHE A 200 -5.27 0.75 6.59
CA PHE A 200 -6.18 1.55 5.78
C PHE A 200 -7.64 1.08 5.92
N CYS A 201 -8.55 1.99 5.59
CA CYS A 201 -9.98 1.72 5.43
C CYS A 201 -10.42 2.23 4.06
N ILE A 202 -11.11 1.39 3.28
CA ILE A 202 -11.76 1.81 2.03
C ILE A 202 -13.27 1.76 2.24
N VAL A 203 -13.92 2.90 1.97
CA VAL A 203 -15.37 3.06 1.99
C VAL A 203 -15.85 3.57 0.64
N ARG A 204 -17.09 3.25 0.27
CA ARG A 204 -17.75 3.87 -0.89
C ARG A 204 -18.17 5.30 -0.56
N ASN A 205 -18.27 6.13 -1.59
CA ASN A 205 -18.72 7.52 -1.49
C ASN A 205 -20.08 7.77 -2.15
N ASN A 206 -20.78 6.71 -2.53
CA ASN A 206 -22.10 6.79 -3.16
C ASN A 206 -22.93 5.55 -2.83
N THR A 207 -24.23 5.63 -3.12
CA THR A 207 -25.21 4.58 -2.80
C THR A 207 -25.52 3.65 -3.98
N GLN A 208 -24.85 3.79 -5.14
CA GLN A 208 -25.16 3.04 -6.36
C GLN A 208 -24.81 1.54 -6.28
N PHE A 209 -23.94 1.18 -5.35
CA PHE A 209 -23.60 -0.21 -5.04
C PHE A 209 -23.33 -0.36 -3.55
N TYR A 210 -23.44 -1.59 -3.06
CA TYR A 210 -23.13 -1.93 -1.68
C TYR A 210 -21.83 -2.73 -1.61
N ILE A 211 -20.98 -2.40 -0.64
CA ILE A 211 -19.81 -3.17 -0.25
C ILE A 211 -19.56 -2.90 1.23
N ASP A 212 -19.18 -3.93 1.99
CA ASP A 212 -18.71 -3.71 3.36
C ASP A 212 -17.38 -2.94 3.34
N PRO A 213 -17.15 -2.01 4.27
CA PRO A 213 -15.87 -1.33 4.38
C PRO A 213 -14.70 -2.30 4.47
N VAL A 214 -13.65 -2.03 3.69
CA VAL A 214 -12.47 -2.89 3.64
C VAL A 214 -11.42 -2.35 4.60
N TRP A 215 -11.10 -3.12 5.63
CA TRP A 215 -10.00 -2.85 6.54
C TRP A 215 -8.80 -3.76 6.24
N TYR A 216 -7.62 -3.20 6.43
CA TYR A 216 -6.38 -3.97 6.50
C TYR A 216 -5.43 -3.32 7.48
N PHE A 217 -4.80 -4.14 8.31
CA PHE A 217 -3.73 -3.76 9.23
C PHE A 217 -2.51 -4.61 8.89
N THR A 218 -1.33 -4.00 8.80
CA THR A 218 -0.08 -4.75 8.62
C THR A 218 0.25 -5.63 9.83
N ALA A 219 -0.31 -5.33 11.00
CA ALA A 219 -0.21 -6.11 12.23
C ALA A 219 -1.52 -6.03 13.02
N GLN A 220 -2.04 -7.18 13.47
CA GLN A 220 -3.27 -7.23 14.26
C GLN A 220 -3.17 -6.43 15.58
N GLN A 221 -1.96 -6.37 16.14
CA GLN A 221 -1.68 -5.60 17.36
C GLN A 221 -1.93 -4.10 17.19
N LEU A 222 -1.86 -3.57 15.95
CA LEU A 222 -2.26 -2.19 15.69
C LEU A 222 -3.76 -2.00 15.93
N GLU A 223 -4.59 -2.91 15.44
CA GLU A 223 -6.04 -2.85 15.66
C GLU A 223 -6.37 -2.94 17.15
N ASP A 224 -5.74 -3.90 17.86
CA ASP A 224 -5.93 -4.08 19.30
C ASP A 224 -5.47 -2.86 20.12
N TYR A 225 -4.49 -2.12 19.60
CA TYR A 225 -3.98 -0.90 20.22
C TYR A 225 -4.87 0.33 19.99
N MET A 226 -5.68 0.36 18.93
CA MET A 226 -6.51 1.53 18.60
C MET A 226 -7.49 1.93 19.73
N PRO A 227 -8.18 1.00 20.43
CA PRO A 227 -8.97 1.34 21.62
C PRO A 227 -8.16 1.94 22.78
N VAL A 228 -6.86 1.68 22.85
CA VAL A 228 -5.98 2.31 23.84
C VAL A 228 -5.58 3.71 23.38
N ALA A 229 -5.17 3.86 22.12
CA ALA A 229 -4.67 5.11 21.55
C ALA A 229 -5.75 6.19 21.39
N VAL A 230 -6.90 5.81 20.85
CA VAL A 230 -8.03 6.72 20.58
C VAL A 230 -9.02 6.74 21.76
N GLY A 231 -8.76 5.93 22.78
CA GLY A 231 -9.65 5.68 23.90
C GLY A 231 -10.73 4.66 23.57
N ARG A 232 -11.50 4.25 24.59
CA ARG A 232 -12.46 3.12 24.58
C ARG A 232 -13.64 3.26 23.59
N LYS A 233 -13.62 4.24 22.70
CA LYS A 233 -14.63 4.49 21.66
C LYS A 233 -14.21 3.96 20.29
N TRP A 234 -12.99 3.42 20.14
CA TRP A 234 -12.61 2.79 18.88
C TRP A 234 -13.32 1.44 18.72
N ASN A 235 -14.09 1.35 17.64
CA ASN A 235 -14.66 0.12 17.12
C ASN A 235 -14.53 0.24 15.60
N SER A 236 -13.73 -0.63 14.97
CA SER A 236 -13.41 -0.57 13.54
C SER A 236 -14.69 -0.55 12.66
N THR A 237 -15.73 -1.27 13.06
CA THR A 237 -17.02 -1.29 12.37
C THR A 237 -17.74 0.04 12.49
N ASP A 238 -17.85 0.60 13.70
CA ASP A 238 -18.52 1.89 13.92
C ASP A 238 -17.78 3.04 13.24
N VAL A 239 -16.44 3.01 13.29
CA VAL A 239 -15.58 3.99 12.61
C VAL A 239 -15.78 3.92 11.11
N ALA A 240 -15.78 2.73 10.53
CA ALA A 240 -15.99 2.57 9.10
C ALA A 240 -17.39 2.99 8.64
N ALA A 241 -18.44 2.67 9.41
CA ALA A 241 -19.79 3.12 9.13
C ALA A 241 -19.89 4.67 9.13
N LYS A 242 -19.20 5.34 10.07
CA LYS A 242 -19.12 6.80 10.12
C LYS A 242 -18.33 7.38 8.96
N LEU A 243 -17.20 6.78 8.60
CA LEU A 243 -16.39 7.18 7.45
C LEU A 243 -17.18 7.02 6.14
N GLU A 244 -17.91 5.92 5.96
CA GLU A 244 -18.77 5.70 4.81
C GLU A 244 -19.90 6.75 4.77
N SER A 245 -20.58 6.97 5.89
CA SER A 245 -21.66 7.97 5.97
C SER A 245 -21.16 9.37 5.62
N PHE A 246 -19.98 9.73 6.12
CA PHE A 246 -19.32 11.00 5.82
C PHE A 246 -18.97 11.12 4.32
N ALA A 247 -18.39 10.06 3.73
CA ALA A 247 -18.02 10.02 2.32
C ALA A 247 -19.26 10.10 1.39
N ILE A 248 -20.36 9.43 1.75
CA ILE A 248 -21.63 9.49 1.02
C ILE A 248 -22.29 10.87 1.13
N ALA A 249 -22.25 11.48 2.31
CA ALA A 249 -22.82 12.81 2.51
C ALA A 249 -22.06 13.91 1.75
N GLY A 250 -20.82 13.63 1.31
CA GLY A 250 -19.97 14.61 0.63
C GLY A 250 -19.60 15.79 1.52
N CYS A 251 -19.61 15.59 2.85
CA CYS A 251 -19.31 16.66 3.80
C CYS A 251 -17.84 17.09 3.68
N ASP A 252 -17.58 18.39 3.80
CA ASP A 252 -16.24 18.95 3.92
C ASP A 252 -16.03 19.43 5.36
N VAL A 253 -15.02 18.89 6.04
CA VAL A 253 -14.70 19.25 7.44
C VAL A 253 -14.05 20.64 7.53
N ILE A 254 -13.44 21.13 6.43
CA ILE A 254 -12.76 22.42 6.37
C ILE A 254 -13.76 23.57 6.20
N SER A 255 -14.84 23.32 5.46
CA SER A 255 -16.01 24.18 5.37
C SER A 255 -16.86 24.05 6.64
N GLY A 256 -16.40 24.63 7.76
CA GLY A 256 -17.04 24.56 9.08
C GLY A 256 -18.45 25.14 9.19
N CYS A 257 -19.41 24.63 8.42
CA CYS A 257 -20.81 24.99 8.47
C CYS A 257 -21.65 23.70 8.43
N PHE A 258 -21.74 23.01 9.57
CA PHE A 258 -22.83 22.07 9.83
C PHE A 258 -24.15 22.86 9.85
N LYS A 259 -24.72 23.14 8.68
CA LYS A 259 -26.15 23.45 8.56
C LYS A 259 -26.89 22.14 8.42
N PHE A 260 -27.37 21.62 9.55
CA PHE A 260 -28.51 20.72 9.57
C PHE A 260 -29.72 21.48 9.00
N SER A 261 -29.92 21.44 7.69
CA SER A 261 -31.20 21.83 7.11
C SER A 261 -32.22 20.76 7.50
N HIS A 262 -33.20 21.16 8.31
CA HIS A 262 -34.36 20.39 8.71
C HIS A 262 -35.00 19.64 7.53
N PHE A 263 -35.21 18.34 7.70
CA PHE A 263 -36.25 17.62 6.97
C PHE A 263 -37.61 18.15 7.44
N GLY A 264 -38.24 18.99 6.62
CA GLY A 264 -39.64 19.36 6.75
C GLY A 264 -40.51 18.32 6.04
N ASN A 265 -41.49 17.81 6.78
CA ASN A 265 -42.53 16.89 6.32
C ASN A 265 -43.23 17.36 5.04
N SER A 266 -43.52 16.42 4.16
CA SER A 266 -44.72 16.40 3.32
C SER A 266 -45.18 14.96 3.20
#